data_AF-A0A2J0MES8-F1
#
_entry.id   AF-A0A2J0MES8-F1
#
_cell.length_a   1.000
_cell.length_b   1.000
_cell.length_c   1.000
_cell.angle_alpha   90.00
_cell.angle_beta   90.00
_cell.angle_gamma   90.00
#
_symmetry.space_group_name_H-M   'P 1'
#
loop_
_entity.id
_entity.type
_entity.pdbx_description
1 polymer ?
#
loop_
_entity_poly.entity_id
_entity_poly.type
_entity_poly.pdbx_seq_one_letter_code
_entity_poly.pdbx_strand_id
1 'polypeptide(L)'
;MRKKYSIEVPLYSSSIGHLAKLNRLADIEIVLYGGAPNSPLNGGRFNYVLDGLFLWNRFFFSLTKGQLARAIAKFYETLAKANQNGISFRLAFTNMFVSPEELNVENLYPVKWLVGSYQKYGVKNGVILNNKLLEGRIRQMYGDKLVYVSSCTKYVSPNKLFTPKETLSMYLEDSGKYDLICLTPQDSRRAGLIKDVLRENKSGIIAVCNSYCSNCCNSYHHYAAASKENKRSILSVGIIHIIVGAFAFILPRILTCTALRQQFCRVDIDKIAKMQLDAGIVNFKLGRGLGANLINRLIALIKR
;
A
#
# COMPACT_ATOMS: atom_id res chain seq x y z
N MET A 1 5.05 -18.54 -19.79
CA MET A 1 5.86 -18.83 -18.57
C MET A 1 5.27 -18.06 -17.39
N ARG A 2 5.08 -18.70 -16.23
CA ARG A 2 4.60 -18.02 -15.02
C ARG A 2 5.78 -17.33 -14.35
N LYS A 3 5.68 -16.01 -14.13
CA LYS A 3 6.72 -15.22 -13.46
C LYS A 3 6.91 -15.72 -12.02
N LYS A 4 8.17 -15.81 -11.59
CA LYS A 4 8.53 -16.37 -10.28
C LYS A 4 8.36 -15.36 -9.13
N TYR A 5 8.77 -14.11 -9.36
CA TYR A 5 8.77 -13.06 -8.34
C TYR A 5 7.80 -11.94 -8.72
N SER A 6 7.18 -11.31 -7.73
CA SER A 6 6.40 -10.09 -7.92
C SER A 6 6.96 -8.93 -7.07
N ILE A 7 6.95 -7.73 -7.62
CA ILE A 7 7.38 -6.51 -6.95
C ILE A 7 6.26 -5.47 -7.05
N GLU A 8 5.62 -5.19 -5.93
CA GLU A 8 4.67 -4.10 -5.78
C GLU A 8 5.41 -2.76 -5.63
N VAL A 9 5.13 -1.82 -6.53
CA VAL A 9 5.70 -0.48 -6.51
C VAL A 9 4.63 0.61 -6.49
N PRO A 10 4.88 1.76 -5.83
CA PRO A 10 3.94 2.87 -5.84
C PRO A 10 3.67 3.41 -7.26
N LEU A 11 2.44 3.84 -7.53
CA LEU A 11 1.99 4.35 -8.84
C LEU A 11 2.88 5.44 -9.46
N TYR A 12 3.67 6.15 -8.65
CA TYR A 12 4.50 7.28 -9.07
C TYR A 12 5.97 7.14 -8.65
N SER A 13 6.43 5.92 -8.32
CA SER A 13 7.85 5.70 -8.00
C SER A 13 8.75 5.73 -9.22
N SER A 14 8.23 5.36 -10.39
CA SER A 14 8.97 5.25 -11.66
C SER A 14 8.02 5.47 -12.83
N SER A 15 8.53 5.82 -14.01
CA SER A 15 7.68 5.98 -15.19
C SER A 15 7.14 4.63 -15.67
N ILE A 16 5.91 4.61 -16.21
CA ILE A 16 5.31 3.37 -16.75
C ILE A 16 6.18 2.74 -17.85
N GLY A 17 6.87 3.55 -18.66
CA GLY A 17 7.78 3.04 -19.68
C GLY A 17 8.98 2.28 -19.09
N HIS A 18 9.55 2.75 -17.97
CA HIS A 18 10.61 2.03 -17.26
C HIS A 18 10.07 0.75 -16.62
N LEU A 19 8.92 0.83 -15.93
CA LEU A 19 8.27 -0.34 -15.31
C LEU A 19 7.88 -1.41 -16.33
N ALA A 20 7.43 -1.01 -17.53
CA ALA A 20 7.11 -1.93 -18.62
C ALA A 20 8.34 -2.69 -19.11
N LYS A 21 9.51 -2.05 -19.20
CA LYS A 21 10.77 -2.74 -19.53
C LYS A 21 11.11 -3.79 -18.47
N LEU A 22 10.97 -3.45 -17.19
CA LEU A 22 11.20 -4.39 -16.09
C LEU A 22 10.17 -5.54 -16.09
N ASN A 23 8.91 -5.24 -16.41
CA ASN A 23 7.84 -6.23 -16.51
C ASN A 23 7.99 -7.17 -17.73
N ARG A 24 8.93 -6.95 -18.65
CA ARG A 24 9.24 -7.90 -19.73
C ARG A 24 10.29 -8.93 -19.34
N LEU A 25 10.92 -8.78 -18.18
CA LEU A 25 11.84 -9.78 -17.64
C LEU A 25 11.08 -11.07 -17.33
N ALA A 26 11.65 -12.22 -17.70
CA ALA A 26 10.98 -13.52 -17.65
C ALA A 26 10.46 -13.90 -16.25
N ASP A 27 11.19 -13.53 -15.20
CA ASP A 27 10.91 -13.97 -13.83
C ASP A 27 10.28 -12.89 -12.93
N ILE A 28 10.13 -11.65 -13.41
CA ILE A 28 9.69 -10.50 -12.59
C ILE A 28 8.34 -9.97 -13.05
N GLU A 29 7.36 -10.01 -12.16
CA GLU A 29 6.09 -9.30 -12.29
C GLU A 29 6.17 -7.95 -11.59
N ILE A 30 5.88 -6.88 -12.32
CA ILE A 30 5.70 -5.57 -11.71
C ILE A 30 4.21 -5.36 -11.46
N VAL A 31 3.88 -4.96 -10.24
CA VAL A 31 2.53 -4.60 -9.83
C VAL A 31 2.55 -3.18 -9.28
N LEU A 32 1.66 -2.32 -9.77
CA LEU A 32 1.50 -0.98 -9.21
C LEU A 32 0.57 -1.02 -8.01
N TYR A 33 0.75 -0.11 -7.04
CA TYR A 33 -0.23 0.08 -5.99
C TYR A 33 -0.35 1.56 -5.56
N GLY A 34 -1.57 2.01 -5.30
CA GLY A 34 -1.90 3.43 -5.15
C GLY A 34 -3.19 3.64 -4.36
N GLY A 35 -3.38 4.80 -3.74
CA GLY A 35 -4.71 5.21 -3.27
C GLY A 35 -5.46 5.95 -4.38
N ALA A 36 -6.79 5.95 -4.37
CA ALA A 36 -7.56 6.75 -5.33
C ALA A 36 -7.54 8.23 -4.90
N PRO A 37 -7.26 9.22 -5.77
CA PRO A 37 -7.19 10.61 -5.37
C PRO A 37 -8.46 11.06 -4.63
N ASN A 38 -8.29 11.76 -3.50
CA ASN A 38 -9.39 12.30 -2.68
C ASN A 38 -10.40 11.27 -2.12
N SER A 39 -10.08 9.97 -2.08
CA SER A 39 -11.00 8.97 -1.55
C SER A 39 -10.96 8.89 -0.01
N PRO A 40 -12.12 8.82 0.67
CA PRO A 40 -12.18 8.57 2.11
C PRO A 40 -11.86 7.11 2.47
N LEU A 41 -11.83 6.20 1.50
CA LEU A 41 -11.53 4.78 1.69
C LEU A 41 -10.02 4.50 1.71
N ASN A 42 -9.19 5.48 1.34
CA ASN A 42 -7.75 5.39 1.46
C ASN A 42 -7.32 5.36 2.94
N GLY A 43 -6.30 4.58 3.25
CA GLY A 43 -5.69 4.54 4.57
C GLY A 43 -4.18 4.37 4.50
N GLY A 44 -3.54 4.23 5.66
CA GLY A 44 -2.09 4.06 5.78
C GLY A 44 -1.26 5.31 5.44
N ARG A 45 -1.81 6.27 4.68
CA ARG A 45 -1.24 7.57 4.33
C ARG A 45 -2.31 8.61 4.08
N PHE A 46 -1.93 9.88 4.29
CA PHE A 46 -2.77 11.04 4.00
C PHE A 46 -2.96 11.26 2.50
N ASN A 47 -4.18 11.61 2.08
CA ASN A 47 -4.55 11.88 0.70
C ASN A 47 -3.72 13.01 0.07
N TYR A 48 -3.33 14.02 0.86
CA TYR A 48 -2.49 15.13 0.39
C TYR A 48 -0.99 14.77 0.27
N VAL A 49 -0.57 13.60 0.77
CA VAL A 49 0.79 13.06 0.58
C VAL A 49 0.79 11.94 -0.45
N LEU A 50 -0.39 11.46 -0.88
CA LEU A 50 -0.46 10.44 -1.91
C LEU A 50 0.24 10.96 -3.16
N ASP A 51 1.27 10.20 -3.54
CA ASP A 51 1.80 10.21 -4.89
C ASP A 51 2.47 11.52 -5.35
N GLY A 52 2.88 12.37 -4.40
CA GLY A 52 3.67 13.58 -4.66
C GLY A 52 2.91 14.69 -5.39
N LEU A 53 1.67 14.45 -5.81
CA LEU A 53 0.85 15.38 -6.61
C LEU A 53 0.49 16.66 -5.86
N PHE A 54 0.43 16.61 -4.53
CA PHE A 54 -0.19 17.66 -3.73
C PHE A 54 0.75 18.35 -2.75
N LEU A 55 1.90 17.78 -2.36
CA LEU A 55 2.68 18.34 -1.26
C LEU A 55 3.18 19.76 -1.57
N TRP A 56 3.87 19.95 -2.70
CA TRP A 56 4.44 21.25 -3.09
C TRP A 56 3.39 22.30 -3.43
N ASN A 57 2.33 21.90 -4.14
CA ASN A 57 1.24 22.82 -4.48
C ASN A 57 0.50 23.31 -3.22
N ARG A 58 0.43 22.50 -2.16
CA ARG A 58 -0.22 22.85 -0.89
C ARG A 58 0.59 23.76 0.01
N PHE A 59 1.92 23.76 -0.13
CA PHE A 59 2.78 24.69 0.62
C PHE A 59 2.56 26.14 0.20
N PHE A 60 2.08 26.38 -1.02
CA PHE A 60 1.92 27.73 -1.57
C PHE A 60 0.47 28.09 -1.96
N PHE A 61 -0.40 27.11 -2.23
CA PHE A 61 -1.78 27.37 -2.70
C PHE A 61 -2.81 26.32 -2.23
N SER A 62 -4.07 26.75 -2.06
CA SER A 62 -5.20 25.83 -1.90
C SER A 62 -5.46 25.05 -3.18
N LEU A 63 -5.73 23.74 -3.08
CA LEU A 63 -6.06 22.95 -4.26
C LEU A 63 -7.45 23.31 -4.78
N THR A 64 -7.51 23.64 -6.06
CA THR A 64 -8.77 23.93 -6.76
C THR A 64 -9.46 22.65 -7.23
N LYS A 65 -10.78 22.73 -7.46
CA LYS A 65 -11.57 21.63 -8.07
C LYS A 65 -10.98 21.19 -9.42
N GLY A 66 -10.53 22.14 -10.25
CA GLY A 66 -9.92 21.85 -11.55
C GLY A 66 -8.59 21.09 -11.44
N GLN A 67 -7.74 21.41 -10.45
CA GLN A 67 -6.51 20.65 -10.20
C GLN A 67 -6.80 19.24 -9.71
N LEU A 68 -7.80 19.05 -8.83
CA LEU A 68 -8.24 17.73 -8.40
C LEU A 68 -8.76 16.90 -9.58
N ALA A 69 -9.60 17.47 -10.45
CA ALA A 69 -10.10 16.78 -11.63
C ALA A 69 -8.96 16.32 -12.56
N ARG A 70 -7.96 17.18 -12.81
CA ARG A 70 -6.76 16.79 -13.58
C ARG A 70 -5.96 15.67 -12.92
N ALA A 71 -5.83 15.68 -11.60
CA ALA A 71 -5.14 14.62 -10.87
C ALA A 71 -5.88 13.28 -10.95
N ILE A 72 -7.22 13.30 -10.87
CA ILE A 72 -8.06 12.11 -11.06
C ILE A 72 -7.94 11.57 -12.49
N ALA A 73 -8.01 12.43 -13.51
CA ALA A 73 -7.84 12.03 -14.90
C ALA A 73 -6.46 11.38 -15.13
N LYS A 74 -5.39 12.04 -14.67
CA LYS A 74 -4.02 11.51 -14.74
C LYS A 74 -3.86 10.17 -14.04
N PHE A 75 -4.52 9.97 -12.89
CA PHE A 75 -4.53 8.70 -12.19
C PHE A 75 -5.06 7.58 -13.09
N TYR A 76 -6.26 7.73 -13.65
CA TYR A 76 -6.85 6.71 -14.52
C TYR A 76 -6.11 6.52 -15.85
N GLU A 77 -5.57 7.58 -16.44
CA GLU A 77 -4.70 7.49 -17.62
C GLU A 77 -3.44 6.66 -17.33
N THR A 78 -2.83 6.88 -16.17
CA THR A 78 -1.64 6.13 -15.74
C THR A 78 -1.97 4.66 -15.53
N LEU A 79 -3.12 4.35 -14.90
CA LEU A 79 -3.59 2.97 -14.73
C LEU A 79 -3.88 2.28 -16.06
N ALA A 80 -4.57 2.96 -16.98
CA ALA A 80 -4.84 2.44 -18.31
C ALA A 80 -3.54 2.12 -19.06
N LYS A 81 -2.57 3.04 -19.02
CA LYS A 81 -1.25 2.85 -19.63
C LYS A 81 -0.49 1.68 -19.00
N ALA A 82 -0.58 1.50 -17.69
CA ALA A 82 0.02 0.37 -16.99
C ALA A 82 -0.61 -0.96 -17.44
N ASN A 83 -1.94 -1.06 -17.42
CA ASN A 83 -2.65 -2.28 -17.84
C ASN A 83 -2.39 -2.62 -19.32
N GLN A 84 -2.32 -1.63 -20.22
CA GLN A 84 -1.90 -1.84 -21.61
C GLN A 84 -0.50 -2.47 -21.74
N ASN A 85 0.37 -2.28 -20.74
CA ASN A 85 1.72 -2.87 -20.69
C ASN A 85 1.78 -4.14 -19.83
N GLY A 86 0.63 -4.77 -19.53
CA GLY A 86 0.59 -6.00 -18.73
C GLY A 86 0.93 -5.80 -17.26
N ILE A 87 0.86 -4.57 -16.74
CA ILE A 87 1.16 -4.24 -15.34
C ILE A 87 -0.17 -4.11 -14.60
N SER A 88 -0.39 -4.95 -13.59
CA SER A 88 -1.57 -4.91 -12.74
C SER A 88 -1.49 -3.76 -11.72
N PHE A 89 -2.64 -3.34 -11.21
CA PHE A 89 -2.76 -2.32 -10.17
C PHE A 89 -3.53 -2.84 -8.97
N ARG A 90 -3.02 -2.54 -7.76
CA ARG A 90 -3.63 -2.85 -6.47
C ARG A 90 -4.07 -1.55 -5.79
N LEU A 91 -5.38 -1.31 -5.72
CA LEU A 91 -5.96 -0.13 -5.08
C LEU A 91 -5.92 -0.28 -3.55
N ALA A 92 -5.26 0.66 -2.87
CA ALA A 92 -5.06 0.65 -1.43
C ALA A 92 -6.22 1.31 -0.67
N PHE A 93 -7.30 0.56 -0.47
CA PHE A 93 -8.45 0.96 0.34
C PHE A 93 -8.33 0.42 1.77
N THR A 94 -7.40 1.01 2.50
CA THR A 94 -6.92 0.52 3.79
C THR A 94 -7.40 1.34 4.99
N ASN A 95 -8.39 2.22 4.80
CA ASN A 95 -8.97 3.02 5.88
C ASN A 95 -9.51 2.10 7.00
N MET A 96 -9.18 2.41 8.25
CA MET A 96 -9.58 1.61 9.41
C MET A 96 -11.04 1.84 9.81
N PHE A 97 -11.59 3.02 9.53
CA PHE A 97 -12.84 3.52 10.09
C PHE A 97 -13.89 3.76 9.01
N VAL A 98 -14.21 2.74 8.21
CA VAL A 98 -15.23 2.87 7.15
C VAL A 98 -16.64 2.74 7.74
N SER A 99 -17.53 3.65 7.37
CA SER A 99 -18.96 3.61 7.71
C SER A 99 -19.83 3.20 6.51
N PRO A 100 -21.07 2.74 6.71
CA PRO A 100 -21.97 2.31 5.63
C PRO A 100 -22.25 3.41 4.59
N GLU A 101 -22.35 4.66 5.01
CA GLU A 101 -22.70 5.81 4.15
C GLU A 101 -21.59 6.11 3.14
N GLU A 102 -20.35 5.72 3.47
CA GLU A 102 -19.19 5.87 2.60
C GLU A 102 -19.13 4.80 1.50
N LEU A 103 -19.93 3.73 1.59
CA LEU A 103 -19.99 2.64 0.61
C LEU A 103 -20.93 2.93 -0.58
N ASN A 104 -20.95 4.20 -1.00
CA ASN A 104 -21.74 4.66 -2.13
C ASN A 104 -21.03 4.46 -3.48
N VAL A 105 -21.78 4.67 -4.57
CA VAL A 105 -21.31 4.45 -5.94
C VAL A 105 -20.09 5.29 -6.29
N GLU A 106 -20.02 6.54 -5.81
CA GLU A 106 -18.92 7.46 -6.12
C GLU A 106 -17.61 6.98 -5.49
N ASN A 107 -17.64 6.65 -4.20
CA ASN A 107 -16.46 6.17 -3.48
C ASN A 107 -15.99 4.80 -3.96
N LEU A 108 -16.90 3.94 -4.45
CA LEU A 108 -16.58 2.62 -5.00
C LEU A 108 -16.31 2.62 -6.50
N TYR A 109 -16.47 3.75 -7.20
CA TYR A 109 -16.19 3.85 -8.63
C TYR A 109 -14.77 3.39 -9.01
N PRO A 110 -13.70 3.70 -8.26
CA PRO A 110 -12.36 3.19 -8.57
C PRO A 110 -12.30 1.65 -8.63
N VAL A 111 -13.06 0.95 -7.78
CA VAL A 111 -13.14 -0.52 -7.79
C VAL A 111 -13.88 -1.01 -9.04
N LYS A 112 -15.01 -0.37 -9.39
CA LYS A 112 -15.74 -0.64 -10.63
C LYS A 112 -14.84 -0.49 -11.86
N TRP A 113 -14.04 0.58 -11.89
CA TRP A 113 -13.10 0.85 -12.97
C TRP A 113 -12.05 -0.26 -13.09
N LEU A 114 -11.48 -0.72 -11.97
CA LEU A 114 -10.50 -1.83 -12.00
C LEU A 114 -11.08 -3.10 -12.60
N VAL A 115 -12.31 -3.46 -12.25
CA VAL A 115 -13.00 -4.63 -12.82
C VAL A 115 -13.26 -4.44 -14.32
N GLY A 116 -13.74 -3.27 -14.74
CA GLY A 116 -13.96 -2.98 -16.16
C GLY A 116 -12.66 -2.99 -16.98
N SER A 117 -11.55 -2.52 -16.41
CA SER A 117 -10.26 -2.51 -17.10
C SER A 117 -9.70 -3.91 -17.37
N TYR A 118 -10.04 -4.92 -16.54
CA TYR A 118 -9.66 -6.32 -16.80
C TYR A 118 -10.29 -6.82 -18.09
N GLN A 119 -11.57 -6.52 -18.33
CA GLN A 119 -12.25 -6.89 -19.58
C GLN A 119 -11.62 -6.23 -20.81
N LYS A 120 -11.10 -5.00 -20.65
CA LYS A 120 -10.50 -4.23 -21.75
C LYS A 120 -9.06 -4.65 -22.07
N TYR A 121 -8.25 -4.95 -21.06
CA TYR A 121 -6.80 -5.14 -21.23
C TYR A 121 -6.31 -6.55 -20.88
N GLY A 122 -7.17 -7.43 -20.36
CA GLY A 122 -6.80 -8.79 -19.94
C GLY A 122 -5.91 -8.85 -18.69
N VAL A 123 -5.74 -7.75 -17.95
CA VAL A 123 -4.91 -7.67 -16.75
C VAL A 123 -5.77 -7.63 -15.49
N LYS A 124 -5.65 -8.67 -14.63
CA LYS A 124 -6.43 -8.75 -13.39
C LYS A 124 -5.85 -7.79 -12.34
N ASN A 125 -6.63 -6.78 -12.00
CA ASN A 125 -6.29 -5.82 -10.95
C ASN A 125 -6.74 -6.31 -9.57
N GLY A 126 -6.38 -5.58 -8.52
CA GLY A 126 -6.69 -5.96 -7.14
C GLY A 126 -6.98 -4.81 -6.20
N VAL A 127 -7.35 -5.18 -4.97
CA VAL A 127 -7.62 -4.28 -3.86
C VAL A 127 -6.85 -4.73 -2.63
N ILE A 128 -6.28 -3.77 -1.90
CA ILE A 128 -5.61 -3.97 -0.62
C ILE A 128 -6.54 -3.47 0.47
N LEU A 129 -6.98 -4.35 1.35
CA LEU A 129 -8.11 -4.11 2.26
C LEU A 129 -7.71 -4.25 3.71
N ASN A 130 -8.41 -3.50 4.57
CA ASN A 130 -8.26 -3.54 6.02
C ASN A 130 -9.62 -3.74 6.68
N ASN A 131 -10.58 -2.89 6.33
CA ASN A 131 -11.89 -2.84 6.97
C ASN A 131 -12.83 -3.93 6.42
N LYS A 132 -13.43 -4.72 7.33
CA LYS A 132 -14.32 -5.84 7.01
C LYS A 132 -15.62 -5.42 6.31
N LEU A 133 -16.18 -4.26 6.65
CA LEU A 133 -17.41 -3.74 6.04
C LEU A 133 -17.17 -3.42 4.55
N LEU A 134 -16.08 -2.72 4.25
CA LEU A 134 -15.68 -2.44 2.87
C LEU A 134 -15.34 -3.73 2.09
N GLU A 135 -14.61 -4.65 2.72
CA GLU A 135 -14.30 -5.95 2.13
C GLU A 135 -15.58 -6.72 1.75
N GLY A 136 -16.52 -6.85 2.68
CA GLY A 136 -17.78 -7.55 2.45
C GLY A 136 -18.55 -6.95 1.28
N ARG A 137 -18.61 -5.62 1.20
CA ARG A 137 -19.28 -4.92 0.10
C ARG A 137 -18.62 -5.17 -1.26
N ILE A 138 -17.29 -5.07 -1.34
CA ILE A 138 -16.56 -5.31 -2.60
C ILE A 138 -16.72 -6.76 -3.05
N ARG A 139 -16.59 -7.74 -2.14
CA ARG A 139 -16.77 -9.16 -2.46
C ARG A 139 -18.18 -9.48 -2.92
N GLN A 140 -19.21 -8.91 -2.30
CA GLN A 140 -20.59 -9.08 -2.72
C GLN A 140 -20.80 -8.58 -4.17
N MET A 141 -20.21 -7.45 -4.52
CA MET A 141 -20.40 -6.83 -5.84
C MET A 141 -19.56 -7.48 -6.94
N TYR A 142 -18.35 -7.93 -6.62
CA TYR A 142 -17.34 -8.27 -7.62
C TYR A 142 -16.79 -9.70 -7.51
N GLY A 143 -17.09 -10.44 -6.44
CA GLY A 143 -16.69 -11.83 -6.28
C GLY A 143 -15.20 -12.04 -6.51
N ASP A 144 -14.85 -12.95 -7.40
CA ASP A 144 -13.50 -13.34 -7.78
C ASP A 144 -12.87 -12.48 -8.89
N LYS A 145 -13.53 -11.40 -9.34
CA LYS A 145 -13.05 -10.54 -10.45
C LYS A 145 -11.81 -9.70 -10.10
N LEU A 146 -11.42 -9.66 -8.82
CA LEU A 146 -10.28 -8.91 -8.31
C LEU A 146 -9.31 -9.83 -7.57
N VAL A 147 -8.05 -9.41 -7.48
CA VAL A 147 -7.09 -9.94 -6.50
C VAL A 147 -7.31 -9.25 -5.15
N TYR A 148 -7.50 -10.01 -4.09
CA TYR A 148 -7.71 -9.50 -2.73
C TYR A 148 -6.42 -9.63 -1.91
N VAL A 149 -5.94 -8.51 -1.40
CA VAL A 149 -4.74 -8.45 -0.57
C VAL A 149 -5.10 -8.00 0.84
N SER A 150 -4.74 -8.78 1.85
CA SER A 150 -4.85 -8.33 3.25
C SER A 150 -3.77 -7.29 3.53
N SER A 151 -4.19 -6.12 4.00
CA SER A 151 -3.30 -4.98 4.23
C SER A 151 -2.43 -5.19 5.47
N CYS A 152 -1.18 -4.75 5.40
CA CYS A 152 -0.31 -4.66 6.57
C CYS A 152 -0.84 -3.72 7.68
N THR A 153 -1.83 -2.89 7.36
CA THR A 153 -2.51 -1.99 8.32
C THR A 153 -3.60 -2.68 9.15
N LYS A 154 -3.87 -3.97 8.91
CA LYS A 154 -4.88 -4.77 9.63
C LYS A 154 -4.35 -5.36 10.93
N TYR A 155 -3.04 -5.62 10.99
CA TYR A 155 -2.38 -6.33 12.10
C TYR A 155 -1.80 -5.36 13.13
N VAL A 156 -2.62 -4.43 13.61
CA VAL A 156 -2.22 -3.40 14.58
C VAL A 156 -3.31 -3.19 15.63
N SER A 157 -2.94 -2.76 16.83
CA SER A 157 -3.87 -2.53 17.95
C SER A 157 -3.63 -1.18 18.61
N PRO A 158 -4.68 -0.48 19.08
CA PRO A 158 -4.51 0.79 19.79
C PRO A 158 -3.68 0.65 21.07
N ASN A 159 -3.78 -0.51 21.74
CA ASN A 159 -3.33 -0.66 23.13
C ASN A 159 -2.05 -1.47 23.26
N LYS A 160 -1.61 -2.18 22.21
CA LYS A 160 -0.41 -3.02 22.27
C LYS A 160 0.26 -3.26 20.93
N LEU A 161 1.52 -3.63 20.99
CA LEU A 161 2.22 -4.34 19.93
C LEU A 161 1.92 -5.83 20.06
N PHE A 162 1.57 -6.47 18.95
CA PHE A 162 1.38 -7.91 18.93
C PHE A 162 2.72 -8.66 18.98
N THR A 163 2.72 -9.78 19.67
CA THR A 163 3.81 -10.75 19.64
C THR A 163 3.84 -11.48 18.29
N PRO A 164 4.99 -12.08 17.88
CA PRO A 164 5.06 -12.85 16.64
C PRO A 164 4.01 -13.97 16.55
N LYS A 165 3.69 -14.62 17.68
CA LYS A 165 2.67 -15.68 17.75
C LYS A 165 1.26 -15.15 17.49
N GLU A 166 0.92 -13.98 18.05
CA GLU A 166 -0.36 -13.33 17.80
C GLU A 166 -0.50 -12.92 16.34
N THR A 167 0.53 -12.29 15.76
CA THR A 167 0.51 -11.91 14.33
C THR A 167 0.43 -13.12 13.40
N LEU A 168 1.14 -14.22 13.71
CA LEU A 168 1.05 -15.47 12.96
C LEU A 168 -0.40 -15.98 12.92
N SER A 169 -1.06 -16.07 14.07
CA SER A 169 -2.46 -16.50 14.13
C SER A 169 -3.38 -15.63 13.28
N MET A 170 -3.19 -14.31 13.29
CA MET A 170 -3.98 -13.38 12.47
C MET A 170 -3.70 -13.55 10.96
N TYR A 171 -2.45 -13.79 10.55
CA TYR A 171 -2.11 -14.07 9.15
C TYR A 171 -2.79 -15.36 8.68
N LEU A 172 -2.73 -16.43 9.48
CA LEU A 172 -3.35 -17.71 9.14
C LEU A 172 -4.88 -17.63 9.06
N GLU A 173 -5.52 -16.83 9.91
CA GLU A 173 -6.96 -16.58 9.83
C GLU A 173 -7.38 -15.92 8.51
N ASP A 174 -6.54 -15.02 7.99
CA ASP A 174 -6.77 -14.35 6.70
C ASP A 174 -6.38 -15.22 5.51
N SER A 175 -5.58 -16.27 5.72
CA SER A 175 -5.05 -17.09 4.62
C SER A 175 -6.11 -17.85 3.83
N GLY A 176 -7.27 -18.13 4.42
CA GLY A 176 -8.38 -18.75 3.69
C GLY A 176 -9.23 -17.76 2.90
N LYS A 177 -8.99 -16.45 3.06
CA LYS A 177 -9.89 -15.39 2.60
C LYS A 177 -9.25 -14.51 1.52
N TYR A 178 -7.93 -14.35 1.53
CA TYR A 178 -7.20 -13.45 0.63
C TYR A 178 -6.31 -14.22 -0.33
N ASP A 179 -6.10 -13.67 -1.52
CA ASP A 179 -5.11 -14.20 -2.48
C ASP A 179 -3.69 -13.95 -1.97
N LEU A 180 -3.49 -12.80 -1.32
CA LEU A 180 -2.21 -12.36 -0.79
C LEU A 180 -2.35 -11.75 0.61
N ILE A 181 -1.34 -11.95 1.45
CA ILE A 181 -1.24 -11.30 2.77
C ILE A 181 0.01 -10.44 2.81
N CYS A 182 -0.16 -9.15 3.08
CA CYS A 182 0.95 -8.23 3.28
C CYS A 182 1.34 -8.19 4.76
N LEU A 183 2.54 -8.69 5.06
CA LEU A 183 3.09 -8.64 6.42
C LEU A 183 3.27 -7.19 6.88
N THR A 184 3.19 -6.98 8.20
CA THR A 184 3.61 -5.69 8.77
C THR A 184 5.07 -5.40 8.42
N PRO A 185 5.48 -4.11 8.35
CA PRO A 185 6.89 -3.76 8.23
C PRO A 185 7.82 -4.42 9.25
N GLN A 186 7.34 -4.61 10.47
CA GLN A 186 8.08 -5.22 11.58
C GLN A 186 8.27 -6.72 11.33
N ASP A 187 7.21 -7.43 10.95
CA ASP A 187 7.24 -8.87 10.72
C ASP A 187 7.97 -9.22 9.41
N SER A 188 7.94 -8.32 8.43
CA SER A 188 8.74 -8.41 7.21
C SER A 188 10.26 -8.45 7.47
N ARG A 189 10.71 -8.21 8.72
CA ARG A 189 12.12 -8.26 9.13
C ARG A 189 12.44 -9.44 10.05
N ARG A 190 11.52 -10.40 10.21
CA ARG A 190 11.67 -11.53 11.12
C ARG A 190 11.72 -12.84 10.32
N ALA A 191 12.93 -13.28 9.97
CA ALA A 191 13.13 -14.49 9.15
C ALA A 191 12.39 -15.72 9.69
N GLY A 192 12.43 -15.97 11.01
CA GLY A 192 11.72 -17.09 11.64
C GLY A 192 10.22 -17.01 11.42
N LEU A 193 9.60 -15.87 11.74
CA LEU A 193 8.17 -15.66 11.53
C LEU A 193 7.78 -15.77 10.04
N ILE A 194 8.60 -15.23 9.12
CA ILE A 194 8.35 -15.37 7.69
C ILE A 194 8.30 -16.84 7.28
N LYS A 195 9.27 -17.65 7.74
CA LYS A 195 9.31 -19.08 7.47
C LYS A 195 8.10 -19.81 8.05
N ASP A 196 7.69 -19.47 9.27
CA ASP A 196 6.51 -20.04 9.91
C ASP A 196 5.23 -19.71 9.13
N VAL A 197 5.05 -18.44 8.72
CA VAL A 197 3.92 -18.04 7.88
C VAL A 197 3.95 -18.79 6.56
N LEU A 198 5.08 -18.82 5.84
CA LEU A 198 5.18 -19.50 4.54
C LEU A 198 4.90 -21.01 4.62
N ARG A 199 5.23 -21.66 5.74
CA ARG A 199 4.99 -23.10 5.94
C ARG A 199 3.50 -23.41 6.10
N GLU A 200 2.75 -22.55 6.76
CA GLU A 200 1.38 -22.84 7.20
C GLU A 200 0.30 -22.10 6.38
N ASN A 201 0.69 -21.07 5.63
CA ASN A 201 -0.21 -20.21 4.88
C ASN A 201 -0.58 -20.79 3.51
N LYS A 202 -1.84 -20.61 3.12
CA LYS A 202 -2.45 -21.02 1.82
C LYS A 202 -2.46 -19.90 0.77
N SER A 203 -2.21 -18.64 1.17
CA SER A 203 -2.12 -17.47 0.28
C SER A 203 -0.67 -17.16 -0.10
N GLY A 204 -0.46 -16.27 -1.07
CA GLY A 204 0.87 -15.70 -1.28
C GLY A 204 1.22 -14.68 -0.19
N ILE A 205 2.49 -14.62 0.22
CA ILE A 205 2.96 -13.68 1.24
C ILE A 205 3.74 -12.55 0.59
N ILE A 206 3.43 -11.31 0.98
CA ILE A 206 4.11 -10.10 0.57
C ILE A 206 4.90 -9.53 1.75
N ALA A 207 6.22 -9.35 1.58
CA ALA A 207 7.07 -8.69 2.56
C ALA A 207 7.38 -7.23 2.16
N VAL A 208 7.39 -6.32 3.12
CA VAL A 208 7.72 -4.90 2.90
C VAL A 208 9.23 -4.68 3.04
N CYS A 209 9.88 -4.14 2.00
CA CYS A 209 11.36 -4.08 1.95
C CYS A 209 11.98 -2.80 2.53
N ASN A 210 11.29 -1.66 2.44
CA ASN A 210 11.87 -0.33 2.66
C ASN A 210 10.98 0.58 3.53
N SER A 211 10.41 0.03 4.59
CA SER A 211 9.70 0.84 5.60
C SER A 211 10.66 1.39 6.66
N TYR A 212 10.25 2.42 7.39
CA TYR A 212 10.98 3.00 8.53
C TYR A 212 10.40 2.60 9.88
N CYS A 213 9.24 1.92 9.94
CA CYS A 213 8.69 1.46 11.21
C CYS A 213 9.65 0.42 11.82
N SER A 214 10.16 0.68 13.03
CA SER A 214 10.96 -0.28 13.77
C SER A 214 10.10 -1.27 14.57
N ASN A 215 10.74 -2.28 15.16
CA ASN A 215 10.11 -3.32 15.96
C ASN A 215 9.35 -2.80 17.20
N CYS A 216 9.59 -1.57 17.65
CA CYS A 216 8.93 -0.95 18.81
C CYS A 216 7.89 0.11 18.45
N CYS A 217 7.64 0.39 17.16
CA CYS A 217 6.63 1.37 16.75
C CYS A 217 5.24 0.76 16.72
N ASN A 218 4.31 1.30 17.53
CA ASN A 218 2.88 1.00 17.35
C ASN A 218 2.31 1.77 16.15
N SER A 219 2.36 1.12 14.99
CA SER A 219 1.92 1.71 13.72
C SER A 219 0.40 1.98 13.67
N TYR A 220 -0.40 1.45 14.61
CA TYR A 220 -1.83 1.76 14.74
C TYR A 220 -2.08 3.27 14.69
N HIS A 221 -1.34 4.05 15.48
CA HIS A 221 -1.61 5.49 15.59
C HIS A 221 -1.37 6.23 14.28
N HIS A 222 -0.40 5.78 13.46
CA HIS A 222 -0.12 6.39 12.17
C HIS A 222 -1.26 6.11 11.18
N TYR A 223 -1.67 4.85 11.12
CA TYR A 223 -2.73 4.41 10.23
C TYR A 223 -4.09 5.00 10.64
N ALA A 224 -4.35 5.12 11.94
CA ALA A 224 -5.55 5.74 12.48
C ALA A 224 -5.59 7.24 12.18
N ALA A 225 -4.47 7.97 12.37
CA ALA A 225 -4.39 9.38 12.04
C ALA A 225 -4.67 9.64 10.55
N ALA A 226 -4.00 8.89 9.67
CA ALA A 226 -4.26 8.96 8.23
C ALA A 226 -5.71 8.60 7.87
N SER A 227 -6.27 7.55 8.47
CA SER A 227 -7.64 7.10 8.22
C SER A 227 -8.68 8.15 8.62
N LYS A 228 -8.49 8.82 9.76
CA LYS A 228 -9.38 9.90 10.23
C LYS A 228 -9.29 11.14 9.34
N GLU A 229 -8.07 11.55 8.98
CA GLU A 229 -7.89 12.75 8.16
C GLU A 229 -8.41 12.56 6.74
N ASN A 230 -8.25 11.35 6.17
CA ASN A 230 -8.73 11.05 4.82
C ASN A 230 -10.25 11.10 4.68
N LYS A 231 -11.02 11.12 5.78
CA LYS A 231 -12.48 11.35 5.76
C LYS A 231 -12.83 12.72 5.20
N ARG A 232 -11.94 13.69 5.35
CA ARG A 232 -12.10 15.02 4.80
C ARG A 232 -11.67 15.02 3.34
N SER A 233 -12.42 15.74 2.52
CA SER A 233 -11.95 16.00 1.17
C SER A 233 -10.64 16.78 1.23
N ILE A 234 -9.68 16.43 0.38
CA ILE A 234 -8.45 17.21 0.28
C ILE A 234 -8.75 18.67 -0.09
N LEU A 235 -9.85 18.98 -0.78
CA LEU A 235 -10.22 20.36 -1.11
C LEU A 235 -10.43 21.22 0.15
N SER A 236 -10.87 20.64 1.27
CA SER A 236 -11.07 21.36 2.53
C SER A 236 -9.81 21.42 3.41
N VAL A 237 -8.73 20.73 3.04
CA VAL A 237 -7.49 20.69 3.84
C VAL A 237 -6.57 21.84 3.43
N GLY A 238 -6.58 22.93 4.21
CA GLY A 238 -5.63 24.04 4.06
C GLY A 238 -4.26 23.76 4.70
N ILE A 239 -3.26 24.61 4.42
CA ILE A 239 -1.90 24.44 4.98
C ILE A 239 -1.88 24.45 6.51
N ILE A 240 -2.70 25.30 7.13
CA ILE A 240 -2.84 25.36 8.60
C ILE A 240 -3.33 24.02 9.14
N HIS A 241 -4.26 23.35 8.46
CA HIS A 241 -4.74 22.02 8.88
C HIS A 241 -3.63 20.97 8.80
N ILE A 242 -2.80 21.01 7.76
CA ILE A 242 -1.66 20.11 7.61
C ILE A 242 -0.65 20.35 8.74
N ILE A 243 -0.31 21.61 9.01
CA ILE A 243 0.65 21.99 10.05
C ILE A 243 0.12 21.58 11.44
N VAL A 244 -1.10 21.97 11.79
CA VAL A 244 -1.72 21.64 13.08
C VAL A 244 -1.87 20.13 13.24
N GLY A 245 -2.32 19.42 12.20
CA GLY A 245 -2.43 17.97 12.20
C GLY A 245 -1.08 17.26 12.37
N ALA A 246 -0.03 17.76 11.70
CA ALA A 246 1.32 17.26 11.85
C ALA A 246 1.84 17.48 13.28
N PHE A 247 1.67 18.67 13.87
CA PHE A 247 2.08 18.93 15.26
C PHE A 247 1.30 18.08 16.26
N ALA A 248 -0.02 17.99 16.16
CA ALA A 248 -0.86 17.17 17.03
C ALA A 248 -0.52 15.67 16.94
N PHE A 249 -0.02 15.23 15.79
CA PHE A 249 0.43 13.85 15.60
C PHE A 249 1.85 13.61 16.12
N ILE A 250 2.78 14.49 15.76
CA ILE A 250 4.22 14.37 16.03
C ILE A 250 4.54 14.63 17.50
N LEU A 251 4.04 15.72 18.08
CA LEU A 251 4.46 16.17 19.41
C LEU A 251 4.24 15.12 20.51
N PRO A 252 3.09 14.42 20.60
CA PRO A 252 2.90 13.38 21.61
C PRO A 252 3.66 12.08 21.32
N ARG A 253 4.24 11.92 20.12
CA ARG A 253 4.77 10.64 19.63
C ARG A 253 6.23 10.71 19.19
N ILE A 254 6.85 11.88 19.17
CA ILE A 254 8.24 12.05 18.74
C ILE A 254 9.20 11.20 19.59
N LEU A 255 8.83 10.94 20.86
CA LEU A 255 9.63 10.12 21.74
C LEU A 255 9.40 8.61 21.60
N THR A 256 8.23 8.19 21.12
CA THR A 256 7.79 6.79 21.09
C THR A 256 7.70 6.22 19.67
N CYS A 257 7.71 7.07 18.65
CA CYS A 257 7.65 6.70 17.25
C CYS A 257 9.05 6.70 16.61
N THR A 258 9.56 5.50 16.37
CA THR A 258 10.83 5.34 15.67
C THR A 258 10.75 5.76 14.21
N ALA A 259 9.61 5.65 13.52
CA ALA A 259 9.51 6.10 12.12
C ALA A 259 9.73 7.63 11.98
N LEU A 260 9.27 8.43 12.95
CA LEU A 260 9.52 9.87 12.99
C LEU A 260 11.00 10.19 13.28
N ARG A 261 11.64 9.41 14.15
CA ARG A 261 13.07 9.55 14.48
C ARG A 261 13.99 9.03 13.35
N GLN A 262 13.54 8.01 12.61
CA GLN A 262 14.32 7.31 11.59
C GLN A 262 14.06 7.82 10.17
N GLN A 263 13.24 8.86 9.97
CA GLN A 263 12.97 9.39 8.63
C GLN A 263 14.23 9.90 7.91
N PHE A 264 15.32 10.11 8.65
CA PHE A 264 16.64 10.53 8.15
C PHE A 264 17.70 9.42 8.23
N CYS A 265 17.38 8.22 8.72
CA CYS A 265 18.31 7.10 8.79
C CYS A 265 18.30 6.32 7.48
N ARG A 266 19.45 5.77 7.04
CA ARG A 266 19.47 4.85 5.89
C ARG A 266 18.87 3.50 6.29
N VAL A 267 17.83 3.04 5.59
CA VAL A 267 17.35 1.65 5.70
C VAL A 267 18.22 0.77 4.82
N ASP A 268 18.88 -0.24 5.41
CA ASP A 268 19.67 -1.23 4.68
C ASP A 268 18.75 -2.25 4.00
N ILE A 269 18.26 -1.86 2.83
CA ILE A 269 17.31 -2.63 2.04
C ILE A 269 17.94 -3.90 1.48
N ASP A 270 19.22 -3.88 1.15
CA ASP A 270 19.90 -5.03 0.56
C ASP A 270 19.97 -6.17 1.57
N LYS A 271 20.33 -5.85 2.83
CA LYS A 271 20.28 -6.80 3.94
C LYS A 271 18.87 -7.33 4.20
N ILE A 272 17.86 -6.45 4.21
CA ILE A 272 16.46 -6.83 4.45
C ILE A 272 15.94 -7.74 3.32
N ALA A 273 16.16 -7.36 2.07
CA ALA A 273 15.71 -8.10 0.89
C ALA A 273 16.40 -9.47 0.80
N LYS A 274 17.71 -9.54 1.07
CA LYS A 274 18.44 -10.81 1.12
C LYS A 274 17.87 -11.74 2.19
N MET A 275 17.65 -11.23 3.41
CA MET A 275 17.02 -12.03 4.47
C MET A 275 15.61 -12.51 4.08
N GLN A 276 14.81 -11.67 3.42
CA GLN A 276 13.48 -12.05 2.93
C GLN A 276 13.56 -13.14 1.85
N LEU A 277 14.50 -13.02 0.90
CA LEU A 277 14.77 -14.02 -0.13
C LEU A 277 15.21 -15.35 0.49
N ASP A 278 16.17 -15.32 1.41
CA ASP A 278 16.68 -16.50 2.15
C ASP A 278 15.58 -17.17 3.00
N ALA A 279 14.57 -16.40 3.41
CA ALA A 279 13.40 -16.91 4.11
C ALA A 279 12.32 -17.49 3.17
N GLY A 280 12.45 -17.32 1.84
CA GLY A 280 11.55 -17.88 0.83
C GLY A 280 10.52 -16.90 0.26
N ILE A 281 10.64 -15.59 0.52
CA ILE A 281 9.72 -14.60 -0.05
C ILE A 281 9.91 -14.47 -1.56
N VAL A 282 8.78 -14.48 -2.27
CA VAL A 282 8.74 -14.22 -3.72
C VAL A 282 7.93 -12.97 -4.10
N ASN A 283 7.13 -12.42 -3.18
CA ASN A 283 6.38 -11.18 -3.41
C ASN A 283 6.91 -10.08 -2.49
N PHE A 284 7.37 -9.00 -3.11
CA PHE A 284 7.98 -7.87 -2.42
C PHE A 284 7.11 -6.63 -2.56
N LYS A 285 7.07 -5.79 -1.52
CA LYS A 285 6.42 -4.49 -1.57
C LYS A 285 7.40 -3.39 -1.22
N LEU A 286 7.59 -2.49 -2.18
CA LEU A 286 8.33 -1.25 -1.98
C LEU A 286 7.37 -0.20 -1.41
N GLY A 287 7.51 0.09 -0.12
CA GLY A 287 6.93 1.23 0.57
C GLY A 287 7.23 2.59 -0.09
N ARG A 288 6.35 3.54 0.19
CA ARG A 288 6.29 4.88 -0.42
C ARG A 288 7.28 5.88 0.23
N GLY A 289 8.58 5.60 0.29
CA GLY A 289 9.57 6.56 0.82
C GLY A 289 9.88 7.73 -0.14
N LEU A 290 10.26 8.90 0.37
CA LEU A 290 10.90 9.95 -0.44
C LEU A 290 12.20 9.38 -1.01
N GLY A 291 12.25 9.23 -2.34
CA GLY A 291 13.51 9.14 -3.08
C GLY A 291 14.39 7.94 -2.76
N ALA A 292 14.11 6.80 -3.37
CA ALA A 292 15.15 6.06 -4.09
C ALA A 292 14.47 5.05 -5.01
N ASN A 293 14.90 5.04 -6.27
CA ASN A 293 14.48 4.11 -7.31
C ASN A 293 15.07 2.71 -6.99
N LEU A 294 14.55 2.08 -5.93
CA LEU A 294 15.10 0.86 -5.31
C LEU A 294 14.72 -0.40 -6.08
N ILE A 295 13.74 -0.29 -6.99
CA ILE A 295 13.28 -1.40 -7.82
C ILE A 295 14.44 -2.06 -8.59
N ASN A 296 15.33 -1.26 -9.18
CA ASN A 296 16.47 -1.80 -9.93
C ASN A 296 17.44 -2.57 -9.02
N ARG A 297 17.68 -2.09 -7.79
CA ARG A 297 18.52 -2.77 -6.80
C ARG A 297 17.90 -4.07 -6.32
N LEU A 298 16.61 -4.06 -5.99
CA LEU A 298 15.89 -5.27 -5.61
C LEU A 298 15.90 -6.32 -6.73
N ILE A 299 15.68 -5.91 -7.99
CA ILE A 299 15.76 -6.82 -9.14
C ILE A 299 17.17 -7.39 -9.28
N ALA A 300 18.21 -6.58 -9.09
CA ALA A 300 19.59 -7.07 -9.14
C ALA A 300 19.89 -8.10 -8.03
N LEU A 301 19.29 -7.96 -6.84
CA LEU A 301 19.41 -8.95 -5.77
C LEU A 301 18.65 -10.24 -6.06
N ILE A 302 17.43 -10.16 -6.62
CA ILE A 302 16.61 -11.32 -6.96
C ILE A 302 17.27 -12.19 -8.04
N LYS A 303 18.05 -11.58 -8.93
CA LYS A 303 18.72 -12.26 -10.05
C LYS A 303 20.09 -12.85 -9.71
N ARG A 304 20.61 -12.60 -8.51
CA ARG A 304 21.83 -13.24 -8.00
C ARG A 304 21.48 -14.58 -7.39
#